data_AF-A0A938JZX3-F1
#
_entry.id   AF-A0A938JZX3-F1
#
_cell.length_a   1.000
_cell.length_b   1.000
_cell.length_c   1.000
_cell.angle_alpha   90.00
_cell.angle_beta   90.00
_cell.angle_gamma   90.00
#
_symmetry.space_group_name_H-M   'P 1'
#
loop_
_entity.id
_entity.type
_entity.pdbx_description
1 polymer ?
#
loop_
_entity_poly.entity_id
_entity_poly.type
_entity_poly.pdbx_seq_one_letter_code
_entity_poly.pdbx_strand_id
1 'polypeptide(L)'
;MTTHERPFGRFLEDFVVGDVYRHWPGKTITEADDHLFCMITMNHHPLHTNDWFAEQSVQGRNVVVGNLVYSLVLGMSVPDVSGAAIANLEVET
;
A
#
# COMPACT_ATOMS: atom_id res chain seq x y z
N MET A 1 -27.86 7.04 1.97
CA MET A 1 -26.40 6.92 1.96
C MET A 1 -25.89 8.12 1.18
N THR A 2 -25.19 9.05 1.83
CA THR A 2 -24.72 10.26 1.17
C THR A 2 -23.46 9.91 0.38
N THR A 3 -23.49 10.09 -0.93
CA THR A 3 -22.31 9.93 -1.78
C THR A 3 -21.50 11.21 -1.68
N HIS A 4 -20.34 11.16 -1.05
CA HIS A 4 -19.37 12.25 -1.15
C HIS A 4 -18.67 12.14 -2.50
N GLU A 5 -18.60 13.23 -3.26
CA GLU A 5 -17.68 13.30 -4.41
C GLU A 5 -16.26 13.01 -3.90
N ARG A 6 -15.47 12.30 -4.71
CA ARG A 6 -14.05 12.05 -4.42
C ARG A 6 -13.21 12.97 -5.30
N PRO A 7 -13.02 14.25 -4.93
CA PRO A 7 -12.00 15.07 -5.56
C PRO A 7 -10.62 14.44 -5.29
N PHE A 8 -9.65 14.69 -6.16
CA PHE A 8 -8.28 14.26 -5.92
C PHE A 8 -7.64 15.15 -4.85
N GLY A 9 -7.64 14.68 -3.61
CA GLY A 9 -7.19 15.41 -2.43
C GLY A 9 -8.28 16.25 -1.78
N ARG A 10 -8.04 16.58 -0.51
CA ARG A 10 -8.85 17.47 0.34
C ARG A 10 -7.94 18.53 0.95
N PHE A 11 -8.48 19.71 1.20
CA PHE A 11 -7.76 20.72 1.97
C PHE A 11 -7.86 20.43 3.47
N LEU A 12 -7.01 21.08 4.26
CA LEU A 12 -6.92 20.82 5.70
C LEU A 12 -8.28 21.05 6.40
N GLU A 13 -9.01 22.06 5.97
CA GLU A 13 -10.33 22.45 6.48
C GLU A 13 -11.46 21.45 6.19
N ASP A 14 -11.26 20.52 5.24
CA ASP A 14 -12.26 19.51 4.88
C ASP A 14 -12.24 18.29 5.82
N PHE A 15 -11.19 18.15 6.64
CA PHE A 15 -11.04 17.02 7.55
C PHE A 15 -11.76 17.26 8.88
N VAL A 16 -12.55 16.28 9.31
CA VAL A 16 -13.19 16.28 10.63
C VAL A 16 -12.64 15.13 11.48
N VAL A 17 -12.24 15.44 12.72
CA VAL A 17 -11.72 14.42 13.65
C VAL A 17 -12.77 13.34 13.88
N GLY A 18 -12.37 12.09 13.67
CA GLY A 18 -13.24 10.91 13.79
C GLY A 18 -13.80 10.41 12.45
N ASP A 19 -13.58 11.13 11.34
CA ASP A 19 -13.98 10.66 10.02
C ASP A 19 -13.26 9.36 9.62
N VAL A 20 -13.99 8.50 8.91
CA VAL A 20 -13.46 7.24 8.37
C VAL A 20 -13.57 7.27 6.84
N TYR A 21 -12.42 7.39 6.17
CA TYR A 21 -12.33 7.37 4.71
C TYR A 21 -12.15 5.94 4.19
N ARG A 22 -13.06 5.50 3.32
CA ARG A 22 -12.97 4.18 2.66
C ARG A 22 -12.34 4.33 1.28
N HIS A 23 -11.03 4.13 1.20
CA HIS A 23 -10.24 4.28 -0.02
C HIS A 23 -10.65 3.30 -1.13
N TRP A 24 -10.55 3.76 -2.37
CA TRP A 24 -10.88 3.00 -3.58
C TRP A 24 -9.87 3.37 -4.68
N PRO A 25 -9.47 2.44 -5.58
CA PRO A 25 -9.87 1.04 -5.68
C PRO A 25 -9.05 0.12 -4.77
N GLY A 26 -9.60 -1.06 -4.46
CA GLY A 26 -8.77 -2.16 -3.94
C GLY A 26 -7.89 -2.76 -5.04
N LYS A 27 -6.76 -3.36 -4.66
CA LYS A 27 -5.85 -4.06 -5.57
C LYS A 27 -5.52 -5.45 -5.04
N THR A 28 -5.82 -6.48 -5.84
CA THR A 28 -5.30 -7.84 -5.61
C THR A 28 -3.81 -7.86 -5.91
N ILE A 29 -3.00 -8.29 -4.95
CA ILE A 29 -1.56 -8.52 -5.14
C ILE A 29 -1.35 -9.92 -5.68
N THR A 30 -0.61 -10.01 -6.78
CA THR A 30 -0.16 -11.25 -7.38
C THR A 30 1.33 -11.44 -7.16
N GLU A 31 1.82 -12.65 -7.40
CA GLU A 31 3.26 -12.98 -7.35
C GLU A 31 4.09 -12.08 -8.28
N ALA A 32 3.55 -11.75 -9.46
CA ALA A 32 4.23 -10.87 -10.40
C ALA A 32 4.45 -9.45 -9.84
N ASP A 33 3.50 -8.93 -9.06
CA ASP A 33 3.66 -7.62 -8.41
C ASP A 33 4.79 -7.65 -7.37
N ASP A 34 4.83 -8.72 -6.57
CA ASP A 34 5.83 -8.91 -5.49
C ASP A 34 7.24 -9.10 -6.06
N HIS A 35 7.39 -10.00 -7.03
CA HIS A 35 8.67 -10.24 -7.70
C HIS A 35 9.17 -8.97 -8.39
N LEU A 36 8.30 -8.25 -9.11
CA LEU A 36 8.68 -6.99 -9.74
C LEU A 36 9.17 -5.98 -8.69
N PHE A 37 8.42 -5.81 -7.60
CA PHE A 37 8.80 -4.87 -6.54
C PHE A 37 10.15 -5.25 -5.92
N CYS A 38 10.36 -6.52 -5.59
CA CYS A 38 11.64 -7.00 -5.08
C CYS A 38 12.79 -6.72 -6.05
N MET A 39 12.60 -6.94 -7.35
CA MET A 39 13.65 -6.73 -8.35
C MET A 39 13.98 -5.24 -8.57
N ILE A 40 12.98 -4.36 -8.65
CA ILE A 40 13.23 -2.91 -8.86
C ILE A 40 13.77 -2.22 -7.60
N THR A 41 13.54 -2.80 -6.42
CA THR A 41 14.05 -2.29 -5.14
C THR A 41 15.30 -3.03 -4.63
N MET A 42 15.81 -4.00 -5.39
CA MET A 42 16.96 -4.84 -5.03
C MET A 42 16.78 -5.58 -3.68
N ASN A 43 15.56 -6.00 -3.37
CA ASN A 43 15.29 -6.88 -2.23
C ASN A 43 15.57 -8.34 -2.62
N HIS A 44 16.67 -8.87 -2.10
CA HIS A 44 17.16 -10.22 -2.40
C HIS A 44 16.70 -11.30 -1.41
N HIS A 45 15.80 -11.00 -0.47
CA HIS A 45 15.39 -12.00 0.53
C HIS A 45 14.56 -13.12 -0.15
N PRO A 46 15.00 -14.38 -0.09
CA PRO A 46 14.45 -15.46 -0.91
C PRO A 46 13.01 -15.84 -0.57
N LEU A 47 12.52 -15.50 0.64
CA LEU A 47 11.12 -15.71 1.04
C LEU A 47 10.09 -15.05 0.09
N HIS A 48 10.48 -13.99 -0.61
CA HIS A 48 9.59 -13.25 -1.50
C HIS A 48 9.63 -13.75 -2.94
N THR A 49 10.71 -14.43 -3.36
CA THR A 49 11.00 -14.68 -4.78
C THR A 49 11.39 -16.11 -5.13
N ASN A 50 11.48 -17.02 -4.16
CA ASN A 50 11.94 -18.39 -4.39
C ASN A 50 11.03 -19.41 -3.70
N ASP A 51 10.26 -20.13 -4.50
CA ASP A 51 9.31 -21.15 -4.02
C ASP A 51 9.98 -22.23 -3.18
N TRP A 52 11.14 -22.75 -3.61
CA TRP A 52 11.85 -23.81 -2.89
C TRP A 52 12.28 -23.38 -1.47
N PHE A 53 12.71 -22.13 -1.34
CA PHE A 53 13.02 -21.56 -0.03
C PHE A 53 11.74 -21.33 0.78
N ALA A 54 10.71 -20.79 0.15
CA ALA A 54 9.46 -20.43 0.82
C ALA A 54 8.62 -21.64 1.26
N GLU A 55 8.72 -22.78 0.58
CA GLU A 55 8.14 -24.07 0.98
C GLU A 55 8.63 -24.54 2.36
N GLN A 56 9.84 -24.14 2.75
CA GLN A 56 10.43 -24.46 4.05
C GLN A 56 10.05 -23.46 5.15
N SER A 57 9.36 -22.37 4.78
CA SER A 57 8.87 -21.36 5.73
C SER A 57 7.56 -21.81 6.39
N VAL A 58 7.14 -21.09 7.44
CA VAL A 58 5.87 -21.33 8.15
C VAL A 58 4.66 -21.19 7.22
N GLN A 59 4.77 -20.34 6.20
CA GLN A 59 3.71 -20.06 5.24
C GLN A 59 3.66 -21.08 4.09
N GLY A 60 4.75 -21.84 3.86
CA GLY A 60 4.86 -22.84 2.81
C GLY A 60 4.74 -22.30 1.38
N ARG A 61 4.84 -20.98 1.19
CA ARG A 61 4.77 -20.26 -0.09
C ARG A 61 5.34 -18.87 0.06
N ASN A 62 5.62 -18.21 -1.08
CA ASN A 62 6.14 -16.85 -1.08
C ASN A 62 5.19 -15.91 -0.33
N VAL A 63 5.77 -15.02 0.47
CA VAL A 63 5.04 -14.01 1.24
C VAL A 63 5.30 -12.67 0.60
N VAL A 64 4.26 -11.86 0.40
CA VAL A 64 4.41 -10.51 -0.15
C VAL A 64 5.31 -9.67 0.75
N VAL A 65 6.29 -8.97 0.16
CA VAL A 65 7.17 -8.07 0.90
C VAL A 65 6.39 -6.93 1.55
N GLY A 66 6.64 -6.69 2.84
CA GLY A 66 5.90 -5.69 3.62
C GLY A 66 5.94 -4.28 3.01
N ASN A 67 7.06 -3.90 2.40
CA ASN A 67 7.21 -2.59 1.76
C ASN A 67 6.28 -2.40 0.55
N LEU A 68 5.95 -3.47 -0.18
CA LEU A 68 4.96 -3.40 -1.26
C LEU A 68 3.56 -3.17 -0.69
N VAL A 69 3.21 -3.90 0.38
CA VAL A 69 1.91 -3.73 1.07
C VAL A 69 1.77 -2.29 1.58
N TYR A 70 2.78 -1.78 2.25
CA TYR A 70 2.82 -0.40 2.74
C TYR A 70 2.66 0.61 1.60
N SER A 71 3.47 0.49 0.54
CA SER A 71 3.45 1.42 -0.59
C SER A 71 2.09 1.44 -1.30
N LEU A 72 1.45 0.28 -1.41
CA LEU A 72 0.14 0.13 -2.03
C LEU A 72 -0.97 0.78 -1.19
N VAL A 73 -1.01 0.52 0.12
CA VAL A 73 -2.01 1.12 1.01
C VAL A 73 -1.83 2.63 1.11
N LEU A 74 -0.58 3.11 1.22
CA LEU A 74 -0.28 4.53 1.18
C LEU A 74 -0.77 5.16 -0.12
N GLY A 75 -0.45 4.55 -1.27
CA GLY A 75 -0.89 5.01 -2.59
C GLY A 75 -2.41 5.05 -2.73
N MET A 76 -3.13 4.06 -2.21
CA MET A 76 -4.60 4.03 -2.20
C MET A 76 -5.22 5.19 -1.41
N SER A 77 -4.53 5.70 -0.38
CA SER A 77 -5.01 6.82 0.43
C SER A 77 -4.85 8.19 -0.27
N VAL A 78 -3.94 8.30 -1.25
CA VAL A 78 -3.54 9.58 -1.86
C VAL A 78 -4.72 10.38 -2.39
N PRO A 79 -5.65 9.81 -3.19
CA PRO A 79 -6.78 10.57 -3.72
C PRO A 79 -7.68 11.13 -2.63
N ASP A 80 -7.73 10.52 -1.44
CA ASP A 80 -8.60 10.96 -0.36
C ASP A 80 -7.91 11.90 0.64
N VAL A 81 -6.59 11.74 0.83
CA VAL A 81 -5.84 12.37 1.93
C VAL A 81 -4.83 13.38 1.40
N SER A 82 -3.84 12.93 0.63
CA SER A 82 -2.65 13.72 0.31
C SER A 82 -2.61 14.30 -1.10
N GLY A 83 -3.65 14.13 -1.91
CA GLY A 83 -3.70 14.66 -3.28
C GLY A 83 -3.50 16.18 -3.37
N ALA A 84 -3.83 16.92 -2.31
CA ALA A 84 -3.60 18.37 -2.18
C ALA A 84 -2.50 18.72 -1.15
N ALA A 85 -1.82 17.72 -0.57
CA ALA A 85 -0.78 17.94 0.43
C ALA A 85 0.52 18.45 -0.23
N ILE A 86 1.21 19.35 0.47
CA ILE A 86 2.51 19.88 0.02
C ILE A 86 3.64 18.86 0.27
N ALA A 87 3.58 18.16 1.40
CA ALA A 87 4.60 17.19 1.79
C ALA A 87 4.01 16.15 2.75
N ASN A 88 4.61 14.96 2.74
CA ASN A 88 4.48 13.99 3.82
C ASN A 88 5.58 14.25 4.85
N LEU A 89 5.23 14.49 6.10
CA LEU A 89 6.20 14.91 7.13
C LEU A 89 6.92 13.74 7.80
N GLU A 90 6.22 12.62 8.01
CA GLU A 90 6.75 11.46 8.69
C GLU A 90 6.08 10.16 8.24
N VAL A 91 6.71 9.05 8.57
CA VAL A 91 6.11 7.73 8.56
C VAL A 91 6.30 7.20 9.97
N GLU A 92 5.21 7.11 10.74
CA GLU A 92 5.29 6.66 12.14
C GLU A 92 5.57 5.14 12.18
N THR A 93 6.56 4.75 12.99
CA THR A 93 7.00 3.37 13.23
C THR A 93 6.75 2.93 14.66
#